data_AF-A0A2G9TVD5-F1
#
_entry.id   AF-A0A2G9TVD5-F1
#
_cell.length_a   1.000
_cell.length_b   1.000
_cell.length_c   1.000
_cell.angle_alpha   90.00
_cell.angle_beta   90.00
_cell.angle_gamma   90.00
#
_symmetry.space_group_name_H-M   'P 1'
#
loop_
_entity.id
_entity.type
_entity.pdbx_description
1 polymer ?
#
loop_
_entity_poly.entity_id
_entity_poly.type
_entity_poly.pdbx_seq_one_letter_code
_entity_poly.pdbx_strand_id
1 'polypeptide(L)'
;MKSADANAVLARTFALGVEAIGTGIGARTNAEFRKQLEQLQIDAAKKWKQSAAALTWEEILKDYPTDLIAIKFAHDTYFYLGDSKNIRDSVKAVMPKHKGTEPCYSFLHGMLAFGLEECQEYAEAEKEALKTSNMGYDSCREVVDAKNEVL
;
A
#
# COMPACT_ATOMS: atom_id res chain seq x y z
N MET A 1 -28.10 -14.92 7.34
CA MET A 1 -27.07 -13.86 7.47
C MET A 1 -25.99 -14.37 8.41
N LYS A 2 -24.70 -14.37 8.02
CA LYS A 2 -23.61 -14.78 8.94
C LYS A 2 -23.23 -13.57 9.80
N SER A 3 -22.99 -13.76 11.09
CA SER A 3 -22.43 -12.73 11.97
C SER A 3 -21.01 -12.38 11.54
N ALA A 4 -20.60 -11.13 11.75
CA ALA A 4 -19.22 -10.71 11.52
C ALA A 4 -18.24 -11.54 12.37
N ASP A 5 -17.06 -11.84 11.84
CA ASP A 5 -16.00 -12.49 12.59
C ASP A 5 -15.48 -11.53 13.68
N ALA A 6 -15.80 -11.79 14.93
CA ALA A 6 -15.33 -11.01 16.07
C ALA A 6 -13.78 -11.01 16.20
N ASN A 7 -13.12 -11.98 15.56
CA ASN A 7 -11.66 -12.11 15.49
C ASN A 7 -11.12 -11.71 14.11
N ALA A 8 -11.84 -10.86 13.36
CA ALA A 8 -11.33 -10.27 12.14
C ALA A 8 -10.07 -9.45 12.44
N VAL A 9 -8.95 -9.84 11.82
CA VAL A 9 -7.64 -9.22 12.05
C VAL A 9 -7.69 -7.74 11.71
N LEU A 10 -8.22 -7.38 10.54
CA LEU A 10 -8.20 -5.99 10.06
C LEU A 10 -8.99 -5.03 10.96
N ALA A 11 -10.18 -5.44 11.45
CA ALA A 11 -10.99 -4.62 12.34
C ALA A 11 -10.27 -4.35 13.67
N ARG A 12 -9.62 -5.39 14.23
CA ARG A 12 -8.81 -5.26 15.44
C ARG A 12 -7.55 -4.41 15.21
N THR A 13 -6.88 -4.56 14.08
CA THR A 13 -5.73 -3.72 13.69
C THR A 13 -6.11 -2.25 13.66
N PHE A 14 -7.24 -1.93 13.02
CA PHE A 14 -7.72 -0.55 12.94
C PHE A 14 -8.08 0.00 14.33
N ALA A 15 -8.85 -0.75 15.13
CA ALA A 15 -9.25 -0.32 16.46
C ALA A 15 -8.05 -0.05 17.38
N LEU A 16 -7.11 -0.99 17.47
CA LEU A 16 -5.89 -0.84 18.28
C LEU A 16 -5.00 0.29 17.76
N GLY A 17 -4.93 0.48 16.44
CA GLY A 17 -4.20 1.60 15.83
C GLY A 17 -4.78 2.96 16.23
N VAL A 18 -6.10 3.11 16.16
CA VAL A 18 -6.78 4.36 16.57
C VAL A 18 -6.62 4.61 18.07
N GLU A 19 -6.76 3.57 18.89
CA GLU A 19 -6.59 3.68 20.35
C GLU A 19 -5.16 4.13 20.70
N ALA A 20 -4.14 3.56 20.06
CA ALA A 20 -2.75 3.94 20.29
C ALA A 20 -2.45 5.40 19.90
N ILE A 21 -3.03 5.88 18.80
CA ILE A 21 -2.79 7.23 18.30
C ILE A 21 -3.58 8.27 19.12
N GLY A 22 -4.79 7.93 19.59
CA GLY A 22 -5.73 8.88 20.18
C GLY A 22 -5.70 9.01 21.72
N THR A 23 -5.05 8.10 22.44
CA THR A 23 -5.20 8.01 23.91
C THR A 23 -3.88 8.06 24.70
N GLY A 24 -2.73 8.05 24.02
CA GLY A 24 -1.42 7.94 24.68
C GLY A 24 -1.09 6.56 25.24
N ILE A 25 -1.97 5.57 25.03
CA ILE A 25 -1.74 4.16 25.33
C ILE A 25 -0.83 3.55 24.27
N GLY A 26 0.10 2.70 24.68
CA GLY A 26 0.94 1.95 23.74
C GLY A 26 1.55 0.72 24.39
N ALA A 27 2.19 -0.11 23.57
CA ALA A 27 2.77 -1.39 24.02
C ALA A 27 3.83 -1.25 25.13
N ARG A 28 4.42 -0.05 25.29
CA ARG A 28 5.36 0.26 26.38
C ARG A 28 4.69 0.76 27.66
N THR A 29 3.52 1.38 27.55
CA THR A 29 2.83 2.07 28.66
C THR A 29 1.67 1.26 29.23
N ASN A 30 1.18 0.25 28.50
CA ASN A 30 0.03 -0.56 28.90
C ASN A 30 0.25 -2.04 28.55
N ALA A 31 0.26 -2.89 29.59
CA ALA A 31 0.49 -4.32 29.47
C ALA A 31 -0.67 -5.07 28.78
N GLU A 32 -1.92 -4.63 28.99
CA GLU A 32 -3.09 -5.25 28.36
C GLU A 32 -3.11 -4.92 26.86
N PHE A 33 -2.84 -3.66 26.50
CA PHE A 33 -2.69 -3.26 25.11
C PHE A 33 -1.59 -4.06 24.40
N ARG A 34 -0.44 -4.25 25.07
CA ARG A 34 0.65 -5.08 24.56
C ARG A 34 0.22 -6.51 24.27
N LYS A 35 -0.49 -7.15 25.22
CA LYS A 35 -1.01 -8.51 25.04
C LYS A 35 -1.99 -8.62 23.87
N GLN A 36 -2.87 -7.63 23.71
CA GLN A 36 -3.80 -7.58 22.58
C GLN A 36 -3.08 -7.43 21.24
N LEU A 37 -2.02 -6.63 21.20
CA LEU A 37 -1.15 -6.47 20.02
C LEU A 37 -0.39 -7.76 19.69
N GLU A 38 0.20 -8.42 20.68
CA GLU A 38 0.90 -9.71 20.52
C GLU A 38 -0.06 -10.79 19.98
N GLN A 39 -1.28 -10.88 20.53
CA GLN A 39 -2.28 -11.82 20.05
C GLN A 39 -2.74 -11.47 18.62
N LEU A 40 -2.93 -10.19 18.31
CA LEU A 40 -3.26 -9.74 16.96
C LEU A 40 -2.17 -10.13 15.96
N GLN A 41 -0.90 -10.00 16.31
CA GLN A 41 0.23 -10.40 15.46
C GLN A 41 0.21 -11.91 15.18
N ILE A 42 -0.05 -12.74 16.20
CA ILE A 42 -0.18 -14.20 16.03
C ILE A 42 -1.36 -14.54 15.10
N ASP A 43 -2.51 -13.92 15.31
CA ASP A 43 -3.71 -14.18 14.51
C ASP A 43 -3.55 -13.69 13.06
N ALA A 44 -2.91 -12.54 12.88
CA ALA A 44 -2.55 -11.99 11.57
C ALA A 44 -1.63 -12.96 10.84
N ALA A 45 -0.56 -13.44 11.48
CA ALA A 45 0.37 -14.40 10.90
C ALA A 45 -0.33 -15.70 10.46
N LYS A 46 -1.29 -16.21 11.26
CA LYS A 46 -2.08 -17.40 10.90
C LYS A 46 -3.01 -17.17 9.72
N LYS A 47 -3.61 -15.98 9.62
CA LYS A 47 -4.52 -15.61 8.53
C LYS A 47 -3.79 -15.00 7.32
N TRP A 48 -2.46 -14.87 7.39
CA TRP A 48 -1.63 -14.21 6.39
C TRP A 48 -1.61 -14.98 5.08
N LYS A 49 -2.53 -14.63 4.18
CA LYS A 49 -2.59 -15.16 2.82
C LYS A 49 -2.17 -14.07 1.84
N GLN A 50 -0.89 -13.70 1.85
CA GLN A 50 -0.34 -12.64 1.01
C GLN A 50 -0.73 -12.77 -0.45
N SER A 51 -0.57 -13.97 -1.02
CA SER A 51 -0.91 -14.19 -2.43
C SER A 51 -2.40 -13.95 -2.72
N ALA A 52 -3.30 -14.28 -1.78
CA ALA A 52 -4.73 -14.01 -1.97
C ALA A 52 -5.06 -12.51 -1.81
N ALA A 53 -4.36 -11.81 -0.92
CA ALA A 53 -4.51 -10.36 -0.76
C ALA A 53 -4.04 -9.61 -2.01
N ALA A 54 -2.87 -9.95 -2.56
CA ALA A 54 -2.37 -9.39 -3.81
C ALA A 54 -3.38 -9.57 -4.95
N LEU A 55 -3.90 -10.79 -5.14
CA LEU A 55 -4.92 -11.06 -6.16
C LEU A 55 -6.21 -10.24 -5.97
N THR A 56 -6.61 -9.99 -4.72
CA THR A 56 -7.78 -9.14 -4.45
C THR A 56 -7.54 -7.70 -4.88
N TRP A 57 -6.34 -7.16 -4.61
CA TRP A 57 -5.95 -5.83 -5.09
C TRP A 57 -5.86 -5.78 -6.62
N GLU A 58 -5.33 -6.82 -7.26
CA GLU A 58 -5.32 -6.94 -8.73
C GLU A 58 -6.73 -6.94 -9.32
N GLU A 59 -7.70 -7.59 -8.68
CA GLU A 59 -9.08 -7.55 -9.13
C GLU A 59 -9.67 -6.15 -9.03
N ILE A 60 -9.43 -5.44 -7.93
CA ILE A 60 -9.85 -4.03 -7.78
C ILE A 60 -9.22 -3.17 -8.89
N LEU A 61 -7.94 -3.36 -9.21
CA LEU A 61 -7.23 -2.60 -10.24
C LEU A 61 -7.69 -2.87 -11.67
N LYS A 62 -8.44 -3.96 -11.91
CA LYS A 62 -9.10 -4.17 -13.22
C LYS A 62 -10.18 -3.12 -13.45
N ASP A 63 -10.95 -2.81 -12.42
CA ASP A 63 -12.08 -1.87 -12.46
C ASP A 63 -11.64 -0.43 -12.15
N TYR A 64 -10.69 -0.27 -11.22
CA TYR A 64 -10.20 1.02 -10.71
C TYR A 64 -8.68 1.15 -10.87
N PRO A 65 -8.16 1.22 -12.11
CA PRO A 65 -6.72 1.19 -12.36
C PRO A 65 -5.97 2.41 -11.82
N THR A 66 -6.67 3.50 -11.51
CA THR A 66 -6.10 4.73 -10.95
C THR A 66 -6.16 4.80 -9.43
N ASP A 67 -6.60 3.73 -8.75
CA ASP A 67 -6.56 3.66 -7.30
C ASP A 67 -5.13 3.42 -6.81
N LEU A 68 -4.50 4.49 -6.35
CA LEU A 68 -3.12 4.47 -5.87
C LEU A 68 -2.91 3.63 -4.60
N ILE A 69 -3.94 3.49 -3.76
CA ILE A 69 -3.84 2.67 -2.55
C ILE A 69 -3.90 1.20 -2.92
N ALA A 70 -4.79 0.82 -3.86
CA ALA A 70 -4.88 -0.55 -4.35
C ALA A 70 -3.55 -1.01 -5.00
N ILE A 71 -2.96 -0.21 -5.88
CA ILE A 71 -1.67 -0.56 -6.51
C ILE A 71 -0.51 -0.58 -5.51
N LYS A 72 -0.49 0.35 -4.54
CA LYS A 72 0.52 0.34 -3.47
C LYS A 72 0.45 -0.94 -2.63
N PHE A 73 -0.76 -1.37 -2.27
CA PHE A 73 -0.94 -2.59 -1.50
C PHE A 73 -0.66 -3.86 -2.30
N ALA A 74 -1.00 -3.92 -3.59
CA ALA A 74 -0.57 -5.00 -4.47
C ALA A 74 0.97 -5.08 -4.52
N HIS A 75 1.63 -3.96 -4.84
CA HIS A 75 3.09 -3.84 -4.93
C HIS A 75 3.80 -4.26 -3.63
N ASP A 76 3.39 -3.73 -2.48
CA ASP A 76 3.98 -4.09 -1.18
C ASP A 76 3.79 -5.57 -0.85
N THR A 77 2.63 -6.13 -1.19
CA THR A 77 2.37 -7.55 -0.96
C THR A 77 3.32 -8.42 -1.79
N TYR A 78 3.57 -8.07 -3.05
CA TYR A 78 4.55 -8.78 -3.88
C TYR A 78 5.99 -8.62 -3.39
N PHE A 79 6.34 -7.45 -2.85
CA PHE A 79 7.63 -7.24 -2.18
C PHE A 79 7.81 -8.19 -1.00
N TYR A 80 6.81 -8.31 -0.12
CA TYR A 80 6.87 -9.24 1.02
C TYR A 80 6.84 -10.72 0.60
N LEU A 81 6.33 -11.02 -0.60
CA LEU A 81 6.38 -12.35 -1.19
C LEU A 81 7.70 -12.67 -1.91
N GLY A 82 8.55 -11.66 -2.15
CA GLY A 82 9.74 -11.80 -2.99
C GLY A 82 9.41 -12.03 -4.48
N ASP A 83 8.22 -11.62 -4.92
CA ASP A 83 7.77 -11.80 -6.30
C ASP A 83 8.13 -10.57 -7.14
N SER A 84 9.41 -10.41 -7.44
CA SER A 84 9.96 -9.25 -8.17
C SER A 84 9.26 -9.01 -9.52
N LYS A 85 8.78 -10.08 -10.18
CA LYS A 85 8.06 -9.95 -11.45
C LYS A 85 6.75 -9.22 -11.28
N ASN A 86 5.94 -9.60 -10.29
CA ASN A 86 4.67 -8.94 -10.06
C ASN A 86 4.82 -7.56 -9.41
N ILE A 87 5.88 -7.28 -8.65
CA ILE A 87 6.21 -5.90 -8.24
C ILE A 87 6.27 -4.98 -9.47
N ARG A 88 6.96 -5.42 -10.53
CA ARG A 88 7.09 -4.69 -11.80
C ARG A 88 5.83 -4.71 -12.65
N ASP A 89 5.30 -5.92 -12.89
CA ASP A 89 4.29 -6.16 -13.92
C ASP A 89 2.93 -5.58 -13.54
N SER A 90 2.56 -5.59 -12.25
CA SER A 90 1.33 -4.95 -11.78
C SER A 90 1.34 -3.44 -12.00
N VAL A 91 2.48 -2.78 -11.79
CA VAL A 91 2.62 -1.34 -12.07
C VAL A 91 2.60 -1.09 -13.59
N LYS A 92 3.34 -1.88 -14.39
CA LYS A 92 3.31 -1.80 -15.86
C LYS A 92 1.88 -1.98 -16.41
N ALA A 93 1.05 -2.80 -15.78
CA ALA A 93 -0.32 -3.07 -16.22
C ALA A 93 -1.27 -1.88 -16.02
N VAL A 94 -1.07 -1.07 -14.97
CA VAL A 94 -1.94 0.08 -14.67
C VAL A 94 -1.46 1.37 -15.33
N MET A 95 -0.16 1.54 -15.57
CA MET A 95 0.39 2.80 -16.11
C MET A 95 -0.26 3.27 -17.42
N PRO A 96 -0.48 2.42 -18.45
CA PRO A 96 -1.14 2.85 -19.69
C PRO A 96 -2.59 3.32 -19.52
N LYS A 97 -3.22 3.03 -18.37
CA LYS A 97 -4.60 3.41 -18.06
C LYS A 97 -4.68 4.76 -17.33
N HIS A 98 -3.55 5.35 -16.96
CA HIS A 98 -3.46 6.68 -16.36
C HIS A 98 -3.27 7.75 -17.44
N LYS A 99 -3.79 8.95 -17.20
CA LYS A 99 -3.61 10.12 -18.08
C LYS A 99 -2.29 10.84 -17.81
N GLY A 100 -1.65 10.55 -16.68
CA GLY A 100 -0.40 11.17 -16.24
C GLY A 100 -0.57 12.51 -15.54
N THR A 101 -1.82 12.94 -15.35
CA THR A 101 -2.19 14.16 -14.62
C THR A 101 -2.86 13.83 -13.29
N GLU A 102 -3.07 12.55 -12.98
CA GLU A 102 -3.62 12.12 -11.70
C GLU A 102 -2.70 12.57 -10.56
N PRO A 103 -3.25 12.94 -9.39
CA PRO A 103 -2.43 13.28 -8.24
C PRO A 103 -1.50 12.11 -7.88
N CYS A 104 -0.30 12.43 -7.43
CA CYS A 104 0.75 11.48 -7.09
C CYS A 104 1.21 10.58 -8.25
N TYR A 105 0.96 10.92 -9.52
CA TYR A 105 1.40 10.08 -10.65
C TYR A 105 2.91 9.78 -10.67
N SER A 106 3.75 10.70 -10.17
CA SER A 106 5.19 10.44 -10.06
C SER A 106 5.54 9.25 -9.15
N PHE A 107 4.67 8.90 -8.18
CA PHE A 107 4.87 7.71 -7.34
C PHE A 107 4.78 6.41 -8.14
N LEU A 108 3.94 6.34 -9.18
CA LEU A 108 3.88 5.15 -10.03
C LEU A 108 5.17 4.93 -10.80
N HIS A 109 5.82 6.01 -11.23
CA HIS A 109 7.14 5.93 -11.85
C HIS A 109 8.21 5.44 -10.85
N GLY A 110 8.17 5.90 -9.60
CA GLY A 110 9.06 5.40 -8.55
C GLY A 110 8.84 3.93 -8.23
N MET A 111 7.57 3.49 -8.13
CA MET A 111 7.23 2.08 -7.94
C MET A 111 7.68 1.21 -9.12
N LEU A 112 7.51 1.69 -10.35
CA LEU A 112 7.99 0.97 -11.53
C LEU A 112 9.52 0.87 -11.55
N ALA A 113 10.22 1.96 -11.23
CA ALA A 113 11.68 1.96 -11.15
C ALA A 113 12.19 0.91 -10.16
N PHE A 114 11.58 0.83 -8.98
CA PHE A 114 11.90 -0.18 -7.97
C PHE A 114 11.65 -1.61 -8.50
N GLY A 115 10.48 -1.89 -9.09
CA GLY A 115 10.19 -3.21 -9.66
C GLY A 115 11.13 -3.60 -10.80
N LEU A 116 11.56 -2.64 -11.62
CA LEU A 116 12.57 -2.86 -12.68
C LEU A 116 13.94 -3.19 -12.08
N GLU A 117 14.36 -2.50 -11.02
CA GLU A 117 15.62 -2.79 -10.30
C GLU A 117 15.61 -4.20 -9.70
N GLU A 118 14.52 -4.58 -9.04
CA GLU A 118 14.30 -5.94 -8.49
C GLU A 118 14.32 -7.02 -9.60
N CYS A 119 13.97 -6.65 -10.84
CA CYS A 119 14.06 -7.49 -12.03
C CYS A 119 15.40 -7.37 -12.78
N GLN A 120 16.38 -6.64 -12.25
CA GLN A 120 17.70 -6.39 -12.85
C GLN A 120 17.66 -5.63 -14.20
N GLU A 121 16.57 -4.90 -14.46
CA GLU A 121 16.40 -4.02 -15.63
C GLU A 121 16.89 -2.60 -15.32
N TYR A 122 18.15 -2.46 -14.91
CA TYR A 122 18.68 -1.22 -14.32
C TYR A 122 18.59 0.02 -15.22
N ALA A 123 18.79 -0.13 -16.53
CA ALA A 123 18.75 1.00 -17.47
C ALA A 123 17.34 1.61 -17.58
N GLU A 124 16.30 0.76 -17.61
CA GLU A 124 14.92 1.25 -17.60
C GLU A 124 14.52 1.74 -16.21
N ALA A 125 15.02 1.12 -15.14
CA ALA A 125 14.80 1.59 -13.77
C ALA A 125 15.28 3.04 -13.58
N GLU A 126 16.51 3.34 -14.02
CA GLU A 126 17.08 4.70 -13.97
C GLU A 126 16.21 5.70 -14.73
N LYS A 127 15.76 5.34 -15.93
CA LYS A 127 14.89 6.19 -16.76
C LYS A 127 13.57 6.51 -16.07
N GLU A 128 12.93 5.53 -15.42
CA GLU A 128 11.69 5.75 -14.67
C GLU A 128 11.94 6.57 -13.38
N ALA A 129 13.06 6.35 -12.69
CA ALA A 129 13.46 7.16 -11.55
C ALA A 129 13.68 8.64 -11.93
N LEU A 130 14.31 8.90 -13.08
CA LEU A 130 14.49 10.27 -13.59
C LEU A 130 13.17 10.96 -13.90
N LYS A 131 12.17 10.25 -14.44
CA LYS A 131 10.83 10.82 -14.65
C LYS A 131 10.19 11.24 -13.33
N THR A 132 10.34 10.41 -12.29
CA THR A 132 9.86 10.72 -10.94
C THR A 132 10.47 12.04 -10.44
N SER A 133 11.78 12.20 -10.57
CA SER A 133 12.50 13.42 -10.19
C SER A 133 12.03 14.65 -10.98
N ASN A 134 11.87 14.52 -12.30
CA ASN A 134 11.47 15.61 -13.19
C ASN A 134 10.03 16.08 -12.95
N MET A 135 9.13 15.21 -12.49
CA MET A 135 7.76 15.56 -12.14
C MET A 135 7.66 16.26 -10.77
N GLY A 136 8.70 16.19 -9.95
CA GLY A 136 8.76 16.80 -8.63
C GLY A 136 7.82 16.15 -7.59
N TYR A 137 7.97 16.58 -6.33
CA TYR A 137 7.07 16.21 -5.23
C TYR A 137 5.70 16.89 -5.33
N ASP A 138 5.57 17.89 -6.20
CA ASP A 138 4.33 18.65 -6.40
C ASP A 138 3.21 17.80 -6.99
N SER A 139 3.50 16.65 -7.62
CA SER A 139 2.47 15.75 -8.14
C SER A 139 1.47 15.31 -7.05
N CYS A 140 1.90 15.19 -5.80
CA CYS A 140 1.03 14.85 -4.66
C CYS A 140 0.44 16.06 -3.94
N ARG A 141 0.87 17.27 -4.29
CA ARG A 141 0.54 18.48 -3.53
C ARG A 141 -0.94 18.80 -3.53
N GLU A 142 -1.63 18.51 -4.64
CA GLU A 142 -3.10 18.65 -4.73
C GLU A 142 -3.84 17.79 -3.68
N VAL A 143 -3.31 16.61 -3.31
CA VAL A 143 -3.90 15.75 -2.25
C VAL A 143 -3.69 16.35 -0.86
N VAL A 144 -2.60 17.08 -0.66
CA VAL A 144 -2.27 17.74 0.61
C VAL A 144 -3.06 19.04 0.75
N ASP A 145 -3.15 19.83 -0.32
CA ASP A 145 -3.80 21.14 -0.32
C ASP A 145 -5.33 21.02 -0.27
N ALA A 146 -5.93 19.98 -0.86
CA ALA A 146 -7.37 19.69 -0.74
C ALA A 146 -7.84 19.48 0.73
N LYS A 147 -6.93 19.19 1.66
CA LYS A 147 -7.24 19.09 3.10
C LYS A 147 -7.29 20.44 3.81
N ASN A 148 -6.70 21.49 3.22
CA ASN A 148 -6.67 22.83 3.80
C ASN A 148 -7.89 23.70 3.41
N GLU A 149 -8.75 23.22 2.51
CA GLU A 149 -9.99 23.91 2.13
C GLU A 149 -11.23 23.43 2.90
N VAL A 150 -11.08 22.43 3.79
CA VAL A 150 -12.18 21.81 4.56
C VAL A 150 -12.07 22.10 6.07
N LEU A 151 -11.21 23.03 6.48
CA LEU A 151 -11.07 23.58 7.83
C LEU A 151 -11.20 25.10 7.80
#